data_AF-A0A8B8BZA4-F1
#
_entry.id   AF-A0A8B8BZA4-F1
#
_cell.length_a   1.000
_cell.length_b   1.000
_cell.length_c   1.000
_cell.angle_alpha   90.00
_cell.angle_beta   90.00
_cell.angle_gamma   90.00
#
_symmetry.space_group_name_H-M   'P 1'
#
loop_
_entity.id
_entity.type
_entity.pdbx_description
1 polymer ?
#
loop_
_entity_poly.entity_id
_entity_poly.type
_entity_poly.pdbx_seq_one_letter_code
_entity_poly.pdbx_strand_id
1 'polypeptide(L)'
;MNPQYSAQDIVRCDLCETRPPMCCDICHINLCIACVGEHLSDKQPTITIFFMLLPTGDIKYLNENMNLDICVAENKACAVVVVSSVDKLRFKYTGSLSNIQRSFDPVSITTDNQANTLISDLMNSRIHIVDKDGLFLRYIDECGLHHPHGLYIDLRDNLFVAEQITAKVKKIQYCI
;
A
#
# COMPACT_ATOMS: atom_id res chain seq x y z
N MET A 1 47.40 21.25 3.13
CA MET A 1 46.35 20.88 2.15
C MET A 1 45.25 20.14 2.92
N ASN A 2 44.00 20.56 2.77
CA ASN A 2 42.85 20.13 3.57
C ASN A 2 42.19 18.88 2.94
N PRO A 3 42.04 17.73 3.63
CA PRO A 3 41.58 16.47 3.03
C PRO A 3 40.06 16.28 3.17
N GLN A 4 39.26 17.30 2.87
CA GLN A 4 37.78 17.24 3.01
C GLN A 4 37.03 17.23 1.68
N TYR A 5 37.57 16.58 0.65
CA TYR A 5 36.73 16.08 -0.45
C TYR A 5 36.11 14.76 -0.01
N SER A 6 35.07 14.85 0.84
CA SER A 6 34.10 13.76 1.00
C SER A 6 33.45 13.57 -0.37
N ALA A 7 33.82 12.50 -1.08
CA ALA A 7 32.95 11.98 -2.11
C ALA A 7 31.59 11.75 -1.44
N GLN A 8 30.52 12.34 -1.96
CA GLN A 8 29.18 11.92 -1.56
C GLN A 8 29.07 10.48 -2.05
N ASP A 9 29.08 9.52 -1.12
CA ASP A 9 28.85 8.13 -1.46
C ASP A 9 27.57 8.06 -2.27
N ILE A 10 27.70 7.65 -3.54
CA ILE A 10 26.55 7.44 -4.40
C ILE A 10 25.74 6.35 -3.70
N VAL A 11 24.58 6.70 -3.16
CA VAL A 11 23.67 5.74 -2.54
C VAL A 11 23.36 4.67 -3.58
N ARG A 12 23.65 3.42 -3.23
CA ARG A 12 23.53 2.24 -4.08
C ARG A 12 22.58 1.25 -3.43
N CYS A 13 21.92 0.44 -4.25
CA CYS A 13 21.14 -0.70 -3.80
C CYS A 13 22.08 -1.63 -3.04
N ASP A 14 21.73 -1.99 -1.82
CA ASP A 14 22.58 -2.84 -0.97
C ASP A 14 22.59 -4.30 -1.45
N LEU A 15 21.68 -4.68 -2.36
CA LEU A 15 21.61 -6.03 -2.93
C LEU A 15 22.35 -6.19 -4.27
N CYS A 16 22.39 -5.15 -5.11
CA CYS A 16 22.95 -5.27 -6.47
C CYS A 16 23.80 -4.07 -6.92
N GLU A 17 24.10 -3.14 -6.01
CA GLU A 17 24.93 -1.95 -6.23
C GLU A 17 24.43 -0.96 -7.31
N THR A 18 23.20 -1.13 -7.82
CA THR A 18 22.57 -0.19 -8.77
C THR A 18 22.02 1.06 -8.09
N ARG A 19 21.59 2.09 -8.83
CA ARG A 19 21.01 3.29 -8.22
C ARG A 19 19.62 2.97 -7.61
N PRO A 20 19.42 3.12 -6.29
CA PRO A 20 18.17 2.79 -5.63
C PRO A 20 17.25 4.03 -5.56
N PRO A 21 15.97 3.92 -5.93
CA PRO A 21 14.99 4.96 -5.66
C PRO A 21 14.26 4.73 -4.34
N MET A 22 14.60 3.69 -3.56
CA MET A 22 13.80 3.25 -2.41
C MET A 22 14.71 2.87 -1.23
N CYS A 23 14.19 3.02 -0.02
CA CYS A 23 14.82 2.57 1.21
C CYS A 23 13.83 1.75 2.05
N CYS A 24 14.35 0.82 2.83
CA CYS A 24 13.59 0.01 3.78
C CYS A 24 13.81 0.57 5.19
N ASP A 25 12.77 1.11 5.82
CA ASP A 25 12.86 1.68 7.17
C ASP A 25 13.00 0.63 8.29
N ILE A 26 12.75 -0.65 7.96
CA ILE A 26 12.91 -1.77 8.90
C ILE A 26 14.37 -2.22 8.96
N CYS A 27 14.99 -2.37 7.79
CA CYS A 27 16.33 -2.93 7.65
C CYS A 27 17.40 -1.83 7.49
N HIS A 28 16.98 -0.57 7.32
CA HIS A 28 17.83 0.58 7.02
C HIS A 28 18.75 0.35 5.80
N ILE A 29 18.22 -0.32 4.77
CA ILE A 29 18.93 -0.58 3.50
C ILE A 29 18.26 0.17 2.34
N ASN A 30 19.04 0.46 1.30
CA ASN A 30 18.59 1.04 0.05
C ASN A 30 18.37 -0.06 -0.98
N LEU A 31 17.28 0.05 -1.75
CA LEU A 31 16.84 -0.97 -2.70
C LEU A 31 16.51 -0.33 -4.06
N CYS A 32 16.93 -1.00 -5.14
CA CYS A 32 16.40 -0.71 -6.46
C CYS A 32 15.07 -1.42 -6.68
N ILE A 33 14.31 -0.99 -7.70
CA ILE A 33 12.98 -1.56 -8.02
C ILE A 33 13.04 -3.08 -8.20
N ALA A 34 14.05 -3.56 -8.90
CA ALA A 34 14.22 -5.00 -9.14
C ALA A 34 14.49 -5.80 -7.86
N CYS A 35 15.23 -5.24 -6.91
CA CYS A 35 15.65 -5.94 -5.69
C CYS A 35 14.63 -5.85 -4.55
N VAL A 36 13.55 -5.09 -4.70
CA VAL A 36 12.48 -5.07 -3.68
C VAL A 36 11.86 -6.45 -3.57
N GLY A 37 11.43 -7.08 -4.66
CA GLY A 37 10.79 -8.39 -4.61
C GLY A 37 11.62 -9.47 -3.94
N GLU A 38 12.93 -9.51 -4.21
CA GLU A 38 13.88 -10.41 -3.54
C GLU A 38 14.01 -10.10 -2.05
N HIS A 39 14.14 -8.82 -1.68
CA HIS A 39 14.17 -8.40 -0.27
C HIS A 39 12.90 -8.80 0.49
N LEU A 40 11.73 -8.73 -0.16
CA LEU A 40 10.45 -9.14 0.45
C LEU A 40 10.36 -10.66 0.61
N SER A 41 10.82 -11.40 -0.40
CA SER A 41 10.75 -12.87 -0.42
C SER A 41 11.60 -13.53 0.67
N ASP A 42 12.72 -12.91 1.05
CA ASP A 42 13.63 -13.40 2.09
C ASP A 42 13.10 -13.19 3.54
N LYS A 43 12.09 -12.35 3.74
CA LYS A 43 11.44 -12.13 5.03
C LYS A 43 10.04 -12.75 4.98
N GLN A 44 9.85 -13.83 5.75
CA GLN A 44 8.59 -14.59 5.83
C GLN A 44 7.29 -13.74 5.82
N PRO A 45 6.17 -14.30 5.29
CA PRO A 45 4.95 -13.60 4.90
C PRO A 45 4.07 -13.25 6.12
N THR A 46 4.63 -12.49 7.05
CA THR A 46 3.89 -11.91 8.16
C THR A 46 3.82 -10.41 7.94
N ILE A 47 2.69 -9.97 7.39
CA ILE A 47 2.05 -8.68 7.67
C ILE A 47 3.06 -7.53 7.70
N THR A 48 3.74 -7.26 6.59
CA THR A 48 4.63 -6.10 6.51
C THR A 48 3.95 -5.04 5.68
N ILE A 49 3.43 -4.01 6.36
CA ILE A 49 3.02 -2.75 5.75
C ILE A 49 4.29 -2.13 5.17
N PHE A 50 4.44 -2.17 3.84
CA PHE A 50 5.56 -1.52 3.18
C PHE A 50 5.30 -0.02 3.13
N PHE A 51 5.87 0.71 4.08
CA PHE A 51 6.12 2.14 3.93
C PHE A 51 7.35 2.29 3.03
N MET A 52 7.15 2.73 1.79
CA MET A 52 8.25 3.27 0.99
C MET A 52 8.09 4.78 0.91
N LEU A 53 9.01 5.49 1.55
CA LEU A 53 9.22 6.90 1.28
C LEU A 53 10.00 7.00 -0.03
N LEU A 54 9.33 7.41 -1.12
CA LEU A 54 10.06 7.82 -2.31
C LEU A 54 10.79 9.14 -2.04
N PRO A 55 11.94 9.41 -2.69
CA PRO A 55 12.73 10.63 -2.53
C PRO A 55 11.96 11.93 -2.79
N THR A 56 10.77 11.85 -3.38
CA THR A 56 9.87 12.98 -3.64
C THR A 56 9.11 13.46 -2.39
N GLY A 57 9.23 12.77 -1.26
CA GLY A 57 8.43 13.07 -0.06
C GLY A 57 6.97 12.63 -0.18
N ASP A 58 6.66 11.79 -1.17
CA ASP A 58 5.32 11.25 -1.38
C ASP A 58 5.16 9.94 -0.60
N ILE A 59 4.14 9.89 0.25
CA ILE A 59 3.77 8.67 0.98
C ILE A 59 3.03 7.76 0.00
N LYS A 60 3.63 6.61 -0.29
CA LYS A 60 2.99 5.51 -1.04
C LYS A 60 2.89 4.30 -0.13
N TYR A 61 1.71 3.71 -0.06
CA TYR A 61 1.51 2.51 0.74
C TYR A 61 1.55 1.30 -0.16
N LEU A 62 2.41 0.35 0.19
CA LEU A 62 2.56 -0.90 -0.54
C LEU A 62 2.06 -2.07 0.29
N ASN A 63 1.39 -2.99 -0.39
CA ASN A 63 0.98 -4.27 0.16
C ASN A 63 1.18 -5.36 -0.89
N GLU A 64 1.36 -6.60 -0.45
CA GLU A 64 1.34 -7.78 -1.30
C GLU A 64 -0.02 -8.45 -1.16
N ASN A 65 -0.71 -8.68 -2.28
CA ASN A 65 -2.00 -9.37 -2.26
C ASN A 65 -1.82 -10.90 -2.24
N MET A 66 -2.90 -11.62 -1.98
CA MET A 66 -2.91 -13.10 -1.99
C MET A 66 -2.56 -13.73 -3.36
N ASN A 67 -2.51 -12.93 -4.43
CA ASN A 67 -2.05 -13.34 -5.76
C ASN A 67 -0.54 -13.10 -5.97
N LEU A 68 0.21 -12.70 -4.93
CA LEU A 68 1.62 -12.30 -4.99
C LEU A 68 1.87 -11.06 -5.88
N ASP A 69 0.85 -10.22 -6.06
CA ASP A 69 0.99 -8.93 -6.74
C ASP A 69 1.28 -7.83 -5.73
N ILE A 70 1.99 -6.80 -6.21
CA ILE A 70 2.28 -5.58 -5.45
C ILE A 70 1.13 -4.59 -5.68
N CYS A 71 0.44 -4.22 -4.61
CA CYS A 71 -0.59 -3.19 -4.56
C CYS A 71 0.00 -1.87 -4.04
N VAL A 72 -0.21 -0.77 -4.75
CA VAL A 72 0.30 0.57 -4.41
C VAL A 72 -0.85 1.56 -4.30
N ALA A 73 -1.02 2.21 -3.14
CA ALA A 73 -1.88 3.38 -2.97
C ALA A 73 -1.06 4.65 -3.16
N GLU A 74 -1.47 5.45 -4.14
CA GLU A 74 -0.89 6.76 -4.43
C GLU A 74 -1.93 7.84 -4.17
N ASN A 75 -1.85 8.44 -2.98
CA ASN A 75 -2.78 9.46 -2.50
C ASN A 75 -2.88 10.66 -3.48
N LYS A 76 -1.74 11.23 -3.90
CA LYS A 76 -1.71 12.36 -4.84
C LYS A 76 -2.29 12.05 -6.23
N ALA A 77 -2.18 10.80 -6.67
CA ALA A 77 -2.74 10.37 -7.94
C ALA A 77 -4.22 9.94 -7.81
N CYS A 78 -4.76 9.96 -6.58
CA CYS A 78 -6.09 9.45 -6.25
C CYS A 78 -6.31 8.07 -6.87
N ALA A 79 -5.32 7.18 -6.71
CA ALA A 79 -5.31 5.91 -7.41
C ALA A 79 -4.69 4.79 -6.60
N VAL A 80 -5.18 3.58 -6.84
CA VAL A 80 -4.54 2.33 -6.48
C VAL A 80 -4.09 1.63 -7.74
N VAL A 81 -2.84 1.17 -7.76
CA VAL A 81 -2.23 0.45 -8.87
C VAL A 81 -1.83 -0.93 -8.37
N VAL A 82 -2.24 -1.98 -9.08
CA VAL A 82 -1.85 -3.35 -8.77
C VAL A 82 -0.99 -3.89 -9.90
N VAL A 83 0.22 -4.35 -9.55
CA VAL A 83 1.25 -4.82 -10.49
C VAL A 83 1.60 -6.26 -10.15
N SER A 84 1.54 -7.13 -11.15
CA SER A 84 1.89 -8.54 -10.97
C SER A 84 3.39 -8.76 -10.80
N SER A 85 3.75 -9.83 -10.10
CA SER A 85 5.14 -10.31 -9.93
C SER A 85 5.88 -10.60 -11.24
N VAL A 86 5.17 -10.64 -12.37
CA VAL A 86 5.72 -10.82 -13.73
C VAL A 86 5.81 -9.49 -14.52
N ASP A 87 5.92 -8.36 -13.82
CA ASP A 87 6.08 -7.00 -14.36
C ASP A 87 4.97 -6.54 -15.34
N LYS A 88 3.73 -6.97 -15.10
CA LYS A 88 2.55 -6.49 -15.84
C LYS A 88 1.59 -5.74 -14.92
N LEU A 89 1.22 -4.53 -15.32
CA LEU A 89 0.10 -3.79 -14.73
C LEU A 89 -1.16 -4.67 -14.83
N ARG A 90 -1.79 -5.00 -13.69
CA ARG A 90 -3.07 -5.73 -13.67
C ARG A 90 -4.23 -4.78 -13.82
N PHE A 91 -4.31 -3.78 -12.95
CA PHE A 91 -5.33 -2.75 -13.03
C PHE A 91 -4.91 -1.46 -12.32
N LYS A 92 -5.61 -0.39 -12.68
CA LYS A 92 -5.57 0.89 -11.97
C LYS A 92 -6.99 1.23 -11.54
N TYR A 93 -7.16 1.46 -10.25
CA TYR A 93 -8.43 1.84 -9.64
C TYR A 93 -8.37 3.29 -9.17
N THR A 94 -9.28 4.14 -9.62
CA THR A 94 -9.31 5.58 -9.30
C THR A 94 -10.58 5.99 -8.57
N GLY A 95 -11.17 5.06 -7.81
CA GLY A 95 -12.49 5.24 -7.20
C GLY A 95 -13.64 4.85 -8.14
N SER A 96 -14.87 4.82 -7.60
CA SER A 96 -16.06 4.52 -8.40
C SER A 96 -16.40 5.67 -9.35
N LEU A 97 -16.64 5.36 -10.63
CA LEU A 97 -17.08 6.30 -11.66
C LEU A 97 -18.42 6.99 -11.33
N SER A 98 -19.18 6.46 -10.37
CA SER A 98 -20.52 6.95 -10.03
C SER A 98 -20.55 8.20 -9.14
N ASN A 99 -19.43 8.61 -8.55
CA ASN A 99 -19.37 9.78 -7.66
C ASN A 99 -18.23 10.73 -8.05
N ILE A 100 -18.51 11.55 -9.07
CA ILE A 100 -17.65 12.65 -9.56
C ILE A 100 -17.42 13.74 -8.48
N GLN A 101 -18.11 13.68 -7.34
CA GLN A 101 -18.25 14.81 -6.42
C GLN A 101 -17.20 14.88 -5.30
N ARG A 102 -16.41 13.83 -5.04
CA ARG A 102 -15.34 13.85 -4.02
C ARG A 102 -14.11 13.08 -4.46
N SER A 103 -12.95 13.70 -4.26
CA SER A 103 -11.64 13.10 -4.54
C SER A 103 -11.50 11.78 -3.77
N PHE A 104 -11.14 10.72 -4.47
CA PHE A 104 -10.81 9.43 -3.87
C PHE A 104 -9.45 9.56 -3.18
N ASP A 105 -9.39 9.31 -1.87
CA ASP A 105 -8.19 9.51 -1.07
C ASP A 105 -7.66 8.18 -0.50
N PRO A 106 -7.02 7.33 -1.34
CA PRO A 106 -6.56 6.03 -0.91
C PRO A 106 -5.37 6.17 0.05
N VAL A 107 -5.51 5.59 1.25
CA VAL A 107 -4.44 5.60 2.26
C VAL A 107 -3.91 4.20 2.53
N SER A 108 -4.74 3.21 2.81
CA SER A 108 -4.25 1.85 3.07
C SER A 108 -4.95 0.84 2.17
N ILE A 109 -4.20 -0.19 1.81
CA ILE A 109 -4.66 -1.31 1.00
C ILE A 109 -4.42 -2.59 1.79
N THR A 110 -5.37 -3.51 1.73
CA THR A 110 -5.20 -4.89 2.17
C THR A 110 -6.00 -5.83 1.25
N THR A 111 -5.85 -7.13 1.42
CA THR A 111 -6.53 -8.13 0.59
C THR A 111 -7.20 -9.17 1.48
N ASP A 112 -8.41 -9.58 1.13
CA ASP A 112 -9.12 -10.66 1.81
C ASP A 112 -8.72 -12.05 1.29
N ASN A 113 -9.24 -13.12 1.91
CA ASN A 113 -8.96 -14.49 1.49
C ASN A 113 -9.52 -14.86 0.10
N GLN A 114 -10.36 -14.02 -0.50
CA GLN A 114 -10.90 -14.20 -1.86
C GLN A 114 -10.14 -13.39 -2.91
N ALA A 115 -9.02 -12.78 -2.52
CA ALA A 115 -8.22 -11.89 -3.35
C ALA A 115 -8.97 -10.59 -3.76
N ASN A 116 -9.98 -10.18 -3.01
CA ASN A 116 -10.55 -8.85 -3.14
C ASN A 116 -9.64 -7.84 -2.44
N THR A 117 -9.43 -6.71 -3.09
CA THR A 117 -8.63 -5.60 -2.59
C THR A 117 -9.53 -4.64 -1.79
N LEU A 118 -9.20 -4.42 -0.53
CA LEU A 118 -9.85 -3.43 0.33
C LEU A 118 -8.99 -2.17 0.41
N ILE A 119 -9.60 -1.01 0.17
CA ILE A 119 -8.90 0.27 0.09
C ILE A 119 -9.59 1.28 1.00
N SER A 120 -8.86 1.89 1.92
CA SER A 120 -9.42 2.96 2.76
C SER A 120 -9.43 4.28 2.00
N ASP A 121 -10.59 4.95 2.00
CA ASP A 121 -10.80 6.29 1.44
C ASP A 121 -10.94 7.27 2.62
N LEU A 122 -9.83 7.90 2.97
CA LEU A 122 -9.66 8.61 4.25
C LEU A 122 -10.66 9.76 4.39
N MET A 123 -10.69 10.66 3.40
CA MET A 123 -11.53 11.85 3.43
C MET A 123 -13.02 11.54 3.27
N ASN A 124 -13.37 10.44 2.62
CA ASN A 124 -14.76 9.99 2.50
C ASN A 124 -15.19 9.06 3.65
N SER A 125 -14.29 8.72 4.56
CA SER A 125 -14.55 7.89 5.74
C SER A 125 -15.26 6.56 5.41
N ARG A 126 -14.76 5.87 4.38
CA ARG A 126 -15.30 4.59 3.89
C ARG A 126 -14.18 3.67 3.43
N ILE A 127 -14.51 2.41 3.21
CA ILE A 127 -13.60 1.43 2.62
C ILE A 127 -14.22 0.90 1.32
N HIS A 128 -13.42 0.85 0.26
CA HIS A 128 -13.80 0.31 -1.04
C HIS A 128 -13.42 -1.16 -1.07
N ILE A 129 -14.32 -2.01 -1.55
CA ILE A 129 -14.00 -3.40 -1.89
C ILE A 129 -13.99 -3.52 -3.41
N VAL A 130 -12.89 -4.03 -3.93
CA VAL A 130 -12.62 -4.19 -5.35
C VAL A 130 -12.25 -5.64 -5.59
N ASP A 131 -12.75 -6.26 -6.65
CA ASP A 131 -12.39 -7.63 -6.98
C ASP A 131 -10.94 -7.77 -7.46
N LYS A 132 -10.51 -9.01 -7.69
CA LYS A 132 -9.17 -9.37 -8.18
C LYS A 132 -8.81 -8.77 -9.55
N ASP A 133 -9.79 -8.31 -10.32
CA ASP A 133 -9.63 -7.73 -11.66
C ASP A 133 -9.77 -6.20 -11.64
N GLY A 134 -9.96 -5.59 -10.47
CA GLY A 134 -10.04 -4.14 -10.31
C GLY A 134 -11.46 -3.57 -10.42
N LEU A 135 -12.50 -4.42 -10.45
CA LEU A 135 -13.89 -3.98 -10.52
C LEU A 135 -14.44 -3.66 -9.13
N PHE A 136 -15.12 -2.53 -9.02
CA PHE A 136 -15.77 -2.12 -7.78
C PHE A 136 -16.90 -3.09 -7.41
N LEU A 137 -16.86 -3.59 -6.18
CA LEU A 137 -17.90 -4.46 -5.63
C LEU A 137 -18.87 -3.67 -4.75
N ARG A 138 -18.37 -3.04 -3.68
CA ARG A 138 -19.19 -2.34 -2.68
C ARG A 138 -18.36 -1.43 -1.77
N TYR A 139 -19.07 -0.66 -0.94
CA TYR A 139 -18.49 0.10 0.17
C TYR A 139 -18.71 -0.58 1.53
N ILE A 140 -17.82 -0.27 2.47
CA ILE A 140 -18.07 -0.38 3.91
C ILE A 140 -18.07 1.06 4.47
N ASP A 141 -19.24 1.60 4.75
CA ASP A 141 -19.45 2.98 5.19
C ASP A 141 -20.45 3.11 6.36
N GLU A 142 -21.35 2.14 6.56
CA GLU A 142 -22.33 2.13 7.66
C GLU A 142 -21.74 1.80 9.05
N CYS A 143 -20.44 1.54 9.16
CA CYS A 143 -19.76 1.22 10.43
C CYS A 143 -19.32 2.46 11.24
N GLY A 144 -19.78 3.65 10.84
CA GLY A 144 -19.45 4.92 11.49
C GLY A 144 -17.94 5.19 11.53
N LEU A 145 -17.24 4.92 10.42
CA LEU A 145 -15.79 5.09 10.32
C LEU A 145 -15.39 6.56 10.39
N HIS A 146 -14.23 6.84 10.98
CA HIS A 146 -13.66 8.19 11.07
C HIS A 146 -12.20 8.20 10.59
N HIS A 147 -11.99 8.63 9.34
CA HIS A 147 -10.66 8.68 8.72
C HIS A 147 -9.94 7.32 8.83
N PRO A 148 -10.45 6.29 8.12
CA PRO A 148 -9.84 4.97 8.12
C PRO A 148 -8.46 5.06 7.47
N HIS A 149 -7.42 4.84 8.27
CA HIS A 149 -6.04 5.05 7.85
C HIS A 149 -5.30 3.73 7.67
N GLY A 150 -5.33 2.84 8.66
CA GLY A 150 -4.68 1.54 8.57
C GLY A 150 -5.70 0.42 8.40
N LEU A 151 -5.49 -0.46 7.42
CA LEU A 151 -6.30 -1.66 7.22
C LEU A 151 -5.48 -2.92 7.47
N TYR A 152 -6.09 -3.89 8.14
CA TYR A 152 -5.54 -5.22 8.32
C TYR A 152 -6.66 -6.26 8.29
N ILE A 153 -6.45 -7.38 7.61
CA ILE A 153 -7.39 -8.51 7.62
C ILE A 153 -6.70 -9.71 8.27
N ASP A 154 -7.41 -10.38 9.19
CA ASP A 154 -6.96 -11.65 9.75
C ASP A 154 -7.38 -12.85 8.89
N LEU A 155 -6.85 -14.04 9.21
CA LEU A 155 -7.14 -15.28 8.47
C LEU A 155 -8.61 -15.71 8.48
N ARG A 156 -9.48 -15.06 9.25
CA ARG A 156 -10.92 -15.32 9.33
C ARG A 156 -11.74 -14.21 8.66
N ASP A 157 -11.11 -13.41 7.81
CA ASP A 157 -11.69 -12.26 7.12
C ASP A 157 -12.29 -11.21 8.07
N ASN A 158 -11.76 -11.10 9.29
CA ASN A 158 -12.09 -9.97 10.14
C ASN A 158 -11.25 -8.76 9.73
N LEU A 159 -11.92 -7.66 9.41
CA LEU A 159 -11.27 -6.41 9.06
C LEU A 159 -10.99 -5.59 10.32
N PHE A 160 -9.74 -5.20 10.51
CA PHE A 160 -9.30 -4.25 11.52
C PHE A 160 -9.00 -2.91 10.86
N VAL A 161 -9.61 -1.85 11.38
CA VAL A 161 -9.51 -0.49 10.84
C VAL A 161 -8.98 0.43 11.92
N ALA A 162 -7.79 0.99 11.71
CA ALA A 162 -7.23 2.05 12.53
C ALA A 162 -7.77 3.40 12.07
N GLU A 163 -8.42 4.13 12.97
CA GLU A 163 -9.01 5.44 12.72
C GLU A 163 -8.06 6.55 13.19
N GLN A 164 -7.67 7.45 12.28
CA GLN A 164 -6.70 8.51 12.59
C GLN A 164 -7.22 9.51 13.61
N ILE A 165 -8.49 9.91 13.51
CA ILE A 165 -9.07 10.96 14.38
C ILE A 165 -9.41 10.42 15.76
N THR A 166 -10.02 9.24 15.84
CA THR A 166 -10.47 8.69 17.12
C THR A 166 -9.36 7.98 17.88
N ALA A 167 -8.24 7.69 17.21
CA ALA A 167 -7.13 6.86 17.70
C ALA A 167 -7.58 5.47 18.17
N LYS A 168 -8.66 4.94 17.58
CA LYS A 168 -9.21 3.62 17.90
C LYS A 168 -8.96 2.64 16.76
N VAL A 169 -8.94 1.35 17.11
CA VAL A 169 -9.01 0.25 16.15
C VAL A 169 -10.39 -0.39 16.26
N LYS A 170 -11.09 -0.48 15.13
CA LYS A 170 -12.38 -1.16 15.02
C LYS A 170 -12.20 -2.51 14.35
N LYS A 171 -12.84 -3.53 14.90
CA LYS A 171 -13.01 -4.83 14.25
C LYS A 171 -14.37 -4.82 13.54
N ILE A 172 -14.37 -5.09 12.24
CA ILE A 172 -15.56 -5.13 11.38
C ILE A 172 -15.66 -6.54 10.81
N GLN A 173 -16.79 -7.17 11.07
CA GLN A 173 -17.22 -8.36 10.33
C GLN A 173 -18.05 -7.87 9.15
N TYR A 174 -17.56 -8.06 7.94
CA TYR A 174 -18.31 -7.75 6.72
C TYR A 174 -18.76 -9.06 6.10
N CYS A 175 -20.01 -9.13 5.63
CA CYS A 175 -20.48 -10.29 4.90
C CYS A 175 -19.73 -10.34 3.57
N ILE A 176 -19.30 -11.54 3.19
CA ILE A 176 -18.64 -11.85 1.93
C ILE A 176 -19.66 -11.77 0.79
#